data_AF-A0A087SG84-F1
#
_entry.id   AF-A0A087SG84-F1
#
_cell.length_a   1.000
_cell.length_b   1.000
_cell.length_c   1.000
_cell.angle_alpha   90.00
_cell.angle_beta   90.00
_cell.angle_gamma   90.00
#
_symmetry.space_group_name_H-M   'P 1'
#
loop_
_entity.id
_entity.type
_entity.pdbx_description
1 polymer ?
#
loop_
_entity_poly.entity_id
_entity_poly.type
_entity_poly.pdbx_seq_one_letter_code
_entity_poly.pdbx_strand_id
1 'polypeptide(L)'
;SQEPALLTLRLTRGPAAGTELVVQAPAQILGRTRVPRQLQIKDPNVSERHAQIAWDGKTWTVRDLGSSNGTTLNGRALERQGDACPLRNGDVIGFGDETEAAAEVLPAPDESQTVEHYIQAEAARLAEKLR
;
A
#
# COMPACT_ATOMS: atom_id res chain seq x y z
N SER A 1 -17.27 11.24 5.74
CA SER A 1 -16.10 10.34 5.76
C SER A 1 -15.08 10.92 4.81
N GLN A 2 -13.86 11.16 5.25
CA GLN A 2 -12.81 11.73 4.40
C GLN A 2 -12.44 10.71 3.31
N GLU A 3 -12.32 11.16 2.06
CA GLU A 3 -11.85 10.29 0.99
C GLU A 3 -10.43 9.81 1.28
N PRO A 4 -10.11 8.54 0.98
CA PRO A 4 -8.77 8.02 1.21
C PRO A 4 -7.76 8.72 0.30
N ALA A 5 -6.59 9.01 0.85
CA ALA A 5 -5.40 9.38 0.08
C ALA A 5 -5.13 8.32 -1.00
N LEU A 6 -4.54 8.70 -2.15
CA LEU A 6 -4.07 7.68 -3.09
C LEU A 6 -2.88 6.95 -2.47
N LEU A 7 -2.85 5.62 -2.58
CA LEU A 7 -1.69 4.83 -2.19
C LEU A 7 -1.25 3.94 -3.35
N THR A 8 0.01 4.11 -3.75
CA THR A 8 0.71 3.21 -4.67
C THR A 8 1.83 2.52 -3.91
N LEU A 9 1.93 1.21 -4.05
CA LEU A 9 3.04 0.42 -3.51
C LEU A 9 3.96 0.03 -4.66
N ARG A 10 5.16 0.61 -4.68
CA ARG A 10 6.18 0.31 -5.67
C ARG A 10 7.08 -0.80 -5.13
N LEU A 11 7.05 -1.97 -5.75
CA LEU A 11 7.93 -3.07 -5.36
C LEU A 11 9.38 -2.71 -5.74
N THR A 12 10.22 -2.46 -4.73
CA THR A 12 11.61 -2.03 -4.87
C THR A 12 12.59 -3.20 -4.81
N ARG A 13 12.19 -4.32 -4.19
CA ARG A 13 13.01 -5.52 -4.03
C ARG A 13 12.16 -6.78 -4.23
N GLY A 14 12.82 -7.88 -4.57
CA GLY A 14 12.22 -9.21 -4.72
C GLY A 14 11.89 -9.60 -6.16
N PRO A 15 11.31 -10.80 -6.38
CA PRO A 15 11.03 -11.33 -7.72
C PRO A 15 10.07 -10.47 -8.56
N ALA A 16 9.26 -9.65 -7.89
CA ALA A 16 8.29 -8.75 -8.52
C ALA A 16 8.76 -7.27 -8.53
N ALA A 17 10.03 -6.99 -8.27
CA ALA A 17 10.57 -5.63 -8.28
C ALA A 17 10.29 -4.90 -9.62
N GLY A 18 10.01 -3.61 -9.53
CA GLY A 18 9.56 -2.78 -10.66
C GLY A 18 8.05 -2.80 -10.88
N THR A 19 7.30 -3.66 -10.18
CA THR A 19 5.83 -3.65 -10.23
C THR A 19 5.26 -2.54 -9.35
N GLU A 20 4.23 -1.86 -9.82
CA GLU A 20 3.43 -0.94 -9.01
C GLU A 20 2.06 -1.56 -8.69
N LEU A 21 1.66 -1.46 -7.43
CA LEU A 21 0.36 -1.92 -6.95
C LEU A 21 -0.44 -0.73 -6.45
N VAL A 22 -1.43 -0.32 -7.21
CA VAL A 22 -2.34 0.78 -6.82
C VAL A 22 -3.41 0.24 -5.89
N VAL A 23 -3.56 0.85 -4.72
CA VAL A 23 -4.64 0.53 -3.79
C VAL A 23 -5.92 1.22 -4.27
N GLN A 24 -6.89 0.42 -4.71
CA GLN A 24 -8.11 0.85 -5.40
C GLN A 24 -9.36 0.85 -4.50
N ALA A 25 -9.25 0.36 -3.26
CA ALA A 25 -10.38 0.31 -2.33
C ALA A 25 -9.93 0.65 -0.91
N PRO A 26 -10.84 1.12 -0.03
CA PRO A 26 -10.52 1.48 1.36
C PRO A 26 -9.90 0.33 2.18
N ALA A 27 -10.08 -0.92 1.75
CA ALA A 27 -9.35 -2.06 2.27
C ALA A 27 -9.04 -3.04 1.15
N GLN A 28 -7.79 -3.47 1.04
CA GLN A 28 -7.36 -4.51 0.11
C GLN A 28 -6.34 -5.43 0.75
N ILE A 29 -6.35 -6.68 0.29
CA ILE A 29 -5.40 -7.69 0.72
C ILE A 29 -4.25 -7.70 -0.28
N LEU A 30 -3.04 -7.95 0.23
CA LEU A 30 -1.87 -8.29 -0.54
C LEU A 30 -1.52 -9.75 -0.31
N GLY A 31 -1.23 -10.45 -1.38
CA GLY A 31 -0.82 -11.83 -1.30
C GLY A 31 -0.46 -12.41 -2.65
N ARG A 32 0.04 -13.65 -2.63
CA ARG A 32 0.59 -14.29 -3.82
C ARG A 32 -0.45 -14.70 -4.86
N THR A 33 -1.67 -15.01 -4.42
CA THR A 33 -2.69 -15.59 -5.29
C THR A 33 -3.47 -14.50 -6.03
N ARG A 34 -3.76 -14.72 -7.31
CA ARG A 34 -4.64 -13.84 -8.08
C ARG A 34 -6.10 -14.17 -7.76
N VAL A 35 -6.74 -13.34 -6.94
CA VAL A 35 -8.18 -13.42 -6.64
C VAL A 35 -8.84 -12.05 -6.77
N PRO A 36 -10.16 -11.96 -6.98
CA PRO A 36 -10.85 -10.68 -7.05
C PRO A 36 -10.60 -9.84 -5.79
N ARG A 37 -10.36 -8.52 -5.98
CA ARG A 37 -10.13 -7.53 -4.92
C ARG A 37 -8.84 -7.72 -4.08
N GLN A 38 -7.93 -8.58 -4.51
CA GLN A 38 -6.60 -8.74 -3.92
C GLN A 38 -5.52 -8.21 -4.86
N LEU A 39 -4.53 -7.50 -4.31
CA LEU A 39 -3.33 -7.10 -5.03
C LEU A 39 -2.34 -8.26 -5.01
N GLN A 40 -1.99 -8.74 -6.21
CA GLN A 40 -1.12 -9.90 -6.36
C GLN A 40 0.35 -9.49 -6.29
N ILE A 41 1.11 -10.10 -5.38
CA ILE A 41 2.57 -10.03 -5.36
C ILE A 41 3.12 -11.34 -5.91
N LYS A 42 3.83 -11.30 -7.04
CA LYS A 42 4.39 -12.50 -7.69
C LYS A 42 5.68 -12.94 -7.03
N ASP A 43 5.58 -13.47 -5.82
CA ASP A 43 6.71 -14.02 -5.06
C ASP A 43 6.26 -15.29 -4.32
N PRO A 44 6.95 -16.44 -4.48
CA PRO A 44 6.64 -17.68 -3.76
C PRO A 44 6.74 -17.56 -2.23
N ASN A 45 7.59 -16.68 -1.70
CA ASN A 45 7.77 -16.42 -0.26
C ASN A 45 6.65 -15.57 0.34
N VAL A 46 5.80 -14.98 -0.51
CA VAL A 46 4.60 -14.27 -0.08
C VAL A 46 3.45 -15.26 0.12
N SER A 47 2.72 -15.09 1.22
CA SER A 47 1.57 -15.94 1.56
C SER A 47 0.38 -15.61 0.65
N GLU A 48 -0.55 -16.56 0.49
CA GLU A 48 -1.73 -16.35 -0.36
C GLU A 48 -2.58 -15.16 0.09
N ARG A 49 -2.66 -14.95 1.41
CA ARG A 49 -3.21 -13.77 2.08
C ARG A 49 -2.17 -13.33 3.11
N HIS A 50 -1.36 -12.34 2.77
CA HIS A 50 -0.16 -12.02 3.53
C HIS A 50 -0.37 -10.84 4.46
N ALA A 51 -0.81 -9.72 3.90
CA ALA A 51 -1.06 -8.49 4.64
C ALA A 51 -2.33 -7.81 4.14
N GLN A 52 -2.87 -6.92 4.95
CA GLN A 52 -3.97 -6.04 4.56
C GLN A 52 -3.51 -4.59 4.66
N ILE A 53 -3.87 -3.83 3.63
CA ILE A 53 -3.82 -2.37 3.64
C ILE A 53 -5.23 -1.85 3.82
N ALA A 54 -5.42 -0.93 4.76
CA ALA A 54 -6.73 -0.35 5.05
C ALA A 54 -6.63 1.14 5.41
N TRP A 55 -7.64 1.90 5.00
CA TRP A 55 -7.85 3.29 5.41
C TRP A 55 -8.64 3.32 6.73
N ASP A 56 -8.08 3.91 7.77
CA ASP A 56 -8.73 4.00 9.09
C ASP A 56 -9.65 5.23 9.24
N GLY A 57 -9.79 6.02 8.18
CA GLY A 57 -10.49 7.30 8.18
C GLY A 57 -9.56 8.51 8.18
N LYS A 58 -8.28 8.34 8.48
CA LYS A 58 -7.26 9.40 8.53
C LYS A 58 -5.97 9.05 7.79
N THR A 59 -5.55 7.79 7.86
CA THR A 59 -4.30 7.31 7.25
C THR A 59 -4.46 5.91 6.69
N TRP A 60 -3.60 5.55 5.75
CA TRP A 60 -3.40 4.16 5.40
C TRP A 60 -2.71 3.44 6.53
N THR A 61 -3.06 2.16 6.69
CA THR A 61 -2.50 1.27 7.69
C THR A 61 -2.14 -0.06 7.03
N VAL A 62 -1.15 -0.76 7.59
CA VAL A 62 -0.76 -2.11 7.21
C VAL A 62 -0.92 -3.04 8.41
N ARG A 63 -1.42 -4.24 8.18
CA ARG A 63 -1.41 -5.32 9.17
C ARG A 63 -1.01 -6.65 8.54
N ASP A 64 -0.28 -7.46 9.29
CA ASP A 64 0.01 -8.84 8.92
C ASP A 64 -1.23 -9.72 9.17
N LEU A 65 -1.55 -10.63 8.24
CA LEU A 65 -2.73 -11.50 8.31
C LEU A 65 -2.41 -12.93 8.82
N GLY A 66 -1.27 -13.11 9.48
CA GLY A 66 -0.74 -14.42 9.87
C GLY A 66 0.12 -15.02 8.78
N SER A 67 0.96 -14.19 8.15
CA SER A 67 1.82 -14.65 7.07
C SER A 67 2.92 -15.60 7.56
N SER A 68 3.37 -16.49 6.68
CA SER A 68 4.41 -17.49 7.00
C SER A 68 5.73 -16.82 7.37
N ASN A 69 6.20 -15.89 6.53
CA ASN A 69 7.52 -15.28 6.68
C ASN A 69 7.46 -13.87 7.34
N GLY A 70 6.26 -13.41 7.69
CA GLY A 70 6.06 -12.13 8.37
C GLY A 70 6.00 -10.94 7.43
N THR A 71 5.43 -9.85 7.95
CA THR A 71 5.43 -8.52 7.33
C THR A 71 6.35 -7.60 8.14
N THR A 72 7.12 -6.74 7.47
CA THR A 72 7.91 -5.70 8.15
C THR A 72 7.48 -4.30 7.70
N LEU A 73 7.67 -3.31 8.57
CA LEU A 73 7.52 -1.89 8.26
C LEU A 73 8.82 -1.18 8.64
N ASN A 74 9.49 -0.56 7.68
CA ASN A 74 10.79 0.08 7.82
C ASN A 74 11.83 -0.84 8.48
N GLY A 75 11.84 -2.12 8.09
CA GLY A 75 12.74 -3.15 8.64
C GLY A 75 12.33 -3.71 10.02
N ARG A 76 11.30 -3.16 10.66
CA ARG A 76 10.76 -3.68 11.93
C ARG A 76 9.64 -4.68 11.66
N ALA A 77 9.75 -5.88 12.22
CA ALA A 77 8.70 -6.89 12.12
C ALA A 77 7.40 -6.44 12.81
N LEU A 78 6.28 -6.64 12.11
CA LEU A 78 4.94 -6.49 12.66
C LEU A 78 4.55 -7.78 13.40
N GLU A 79 3.65 -7.65 14.37
CA GLU A 79 3.06 -8.83 15.01
C GLU A 79 2.13 -9.55 14.03
N ARG A 80 2.29 -10.87 13.92
CA ARG A 80 1.44 -11.70 13.06
C ARG A 80 0.00 -11.69 13.59
N GLN A 81 -0.95 -11.32 12.75
CA GLN A 81 -2.36 -11.10 13.14
C GLN A 81 -2.56 -10.02 14.21
N GLY A 82 -1.55 -9.18 14.46
CA GLY A 82 -1.63 -8.10 15.43
C GLY A 82 -2.36 -6.86 14.91
N ASP A 83 -2.10 -5.75 15.60
CA ASP A 83 -2.70 -4.45 15.33
C ASP A 83 -2.21 -3.83 14.01
N ALA A 84 -3.06 -3.00 13.43
CA ALA A 84 -2.72 -2.24 12.23
C ALA A 84 -1.74 -1.11 12.57
N CYS A 85 -0.70 -0.99 11.76
CA CYS A 85 0.33 0.03 11.89
C CYS A 85 0.12 1.12 10.84
N PRO A 86 0.19 2.41 11.19
CA PRO A 86 0.00 3.50 10.24
C PRO A 86 1.15 3.57 9.23
N LEU A 87 0.80 3.86 7.98
CA LEU A 87 1.72 4.10 6.87
C LEU A 87 1.86 5.59 6.58
N ARG A 88 3.06 5.98 6.19
CA ARG A 88 3.40 7.32 5.72
C ARG A 88 4.00 7.24 4.32
N ASN A 89 3.99 8.37 3.62
CA ASN A 89 4.70 8.50 2.36
C ASN A 89 6.19 8.21 2.57
N GLY A 90 6.75 7.32 1.74
CA GLY A 90 8.13 6.86 1.79
C GLY A 90 8.39 5.65 2.70
N ASP A 91 7.40 5.16 3.44
CA ASP A 91 7.57 3.95 4.27
C ASP A 91 7.84 2.73 3.39
N VAL A 92 8.68 1.81 3.88
CA VAL A 92 9.00 0.55 3.19
C VAL A 92 8.34 -0.61 3.90
N ILE A 93 7.57 -1.40 3.16
CA ILE A 93 6.88 -2.60 3.66
C ILE A 93 7.58 -3.83 3.11
N GLY A 94 8.03 -4.74 3.98
CA GLY A 94 8.54 -6.05 3.58
C GLY A 94 7.43 -7.10 3.60
N PHE A 95 7.39 -7.95 2.58
CA PHE A 95 6.50 -9.09 2.46
C PHE A 95 7.33 -10.37 2.35
N GLY A 96 7.41 -11.13 3.44
CA GLY A 96 8.35 -12.24 3.57
C GLY A 96 9.81 -11.76 3.56
N ASP A 97 10.70 -12.56 2.98
CA ASP A 97 12.16 -12.37 3.15
C ASP A 97 12.81 -11.52 2.04
N GLU A 98 12.18 -11.49 0.86
CA GLU A 98 12.82 -10.96 -0.36
C GLU A 98 12.08 -9.78 -0.98
N THR A 99 10.77 -9.65 -0.76
CA THR A 99 9.98 -8.58 -1.37
C THR A 99 9.88 -7.37 -0.46
N GLU A 100 10.19 -6.19 -1.00
CA GLU A 100 9.97 -4.89 -0.35
C GLU A 100 9.18 -3.97 -1.27
N ALA A 101 8.33 -3.13 -0.69
CA ALA A 101 7.56 -2.13 -1.38
C ALA A 101 7.68 -0.76 -0.71
N ALA A 102 8.02 0.28 -1.48
CA ALA A 102 7.92 1.65 -1.02
C ALA A 102 6.46 2.14 -1.15
N ALA A 103 5.94 2.73 -0.08
CA ALA A 103 4.62 3.32 -0.02
C ALA A 103 4.65 4.77 -0.48
N GLU A 104 3.93 5.07 -1.55
CA GLU A 104 3.73 6.40 -2.06
C GLU A 104 2.31 6.84 -1.70
N VAL A 105 2.19 7.73 -0.70
CA VAL A 105 0.91 8.23 -0.21
C VAL A 105 0.76 9.67 -0.69
N LEU A 106 -0.13 9.88 -1.66
CA LEU A 106 -0.50 11.21 -2.11
C LEU A 106 -1.77 11.64 -1.37
N PRO A 107 -1.72 12.72 -0.57
CA PRO A 107 -2.87 13.17 0.20
C PRO A 107 -4.04 13.44 -0.73
N ALA A 108 -5.25 13.14 -0.25
CA ALA A 108 -6.45 13.62 -0.93
C ALA A 108 -6.37 15.16 -1.01
N PRO A 109 -6.74 15.77 -2.14
CA PRO A 109 -6.88 17.21 -2.22
C PRO A 109 -7.77 17.69 -1.08
N ASP A 110 -7.31 18.67 -0.31
CA ASP A 110 -8.10 19.26 0.76
C ASP A 110 -9.09 20.25 0.16
N GLU A 111 -10.38 20.15 0.52
CA GLU A 111 -11.43 21.07 0.07
C GLU A 111 -11.17 22.53 0.51
N SER A 112 -10.28 22.76 1.49
CA SER A 112 -9.83 24.09 1.88
C SER A 112 -8.78 24.70 0.95
N GLN A 113 -8.20 23.89 0.04
CA GLN A 113 -7.30 24.38 -0.99
C GLN A 113 -8.06 25.15 -2.06
N THR A 114 -7.46 26.23 -2.58
CA THR A 114 -7.99 26.95 -3.73
C THR A 114 -8.23 25.98 -4.89
N VAL A 115 -9.25 26.24 -5.71
CA VAL A 115 -9.59 25.45 -6.92
C VAL A 115 -8.35 25.13 -7.77
N GLU A 116 -7.41 26.06 -7.85
CA GLU A 116 -6.15 25.91 -8.58
C GLU A 116 -5.22 24.85 -7.98
N HIS A 117 -5.11 24.76 -6.65
CA HIS A 117 -4.35 23.70 -5.98
C HIS A 117 -5.04 22.35 -6.11
N TYR A 118 -6.37 22.31 -6.05
CA TYR A 118 -7.15 21.08 -6.27
C TYR A 118 -6.91 20.53 -7.67
N ILE A 119 -7.00 21.38 -8.70
CA ILE A 119 -6.74 20.99 -10.09
C ILE A 119 -5.28 20.57 -10.26
N GLN A 120 -4.32 21.27 -9.66
CA GLN A 120 -2.91 20.87 -9.73
C GLN A 120 -2.64 19.53 -9.05
N ALA A 121 -3.22 19.29 -7.87
CA ALA A 121 -3.09 18.03 -7.13
C ALA A 121 -3.77 16.87 -7.87
N GLU A 122 -4.98 17.06 -8.38
CA GLU A 122 -5.69 16.02 -9.13
C GLU A 122 -5.07 15.79 -10.51
N ALA A 123 -4.56 16.83 -11.18
CA ALA A 123 -3.80 16.70 -12.42
C ALA A 123 -2.48 15.95 -12.19
N ALA A 124 -1.73 16.25 -11.12
CA ALA A 124 -0.54 15.50 -10.74
C ALA A 124 -0.90 14.03 -10.47
N ARG A 125 -1.95 13.78 -9.69
CA ARG A 125 -2.47 12.45 -9.37
C ARG A 125 -2.90 11.66 -10.61
N LEU A 126 -3.52 12.30 -11.60
CA LEU A 126 -3.93 11.68 -12.86
C LEU A 126 -2.74 11.46 -13.80
N ALA A 127 -1.77 12.37 -13.83
CA ALA A 127 -0.55 12.22 -14.60
C ALA A 127 0.31 11.07 -14.09
N GLU A 128 0.40 10.86 -12.77
CA GLU A 128 1.07 9.70 -12.15
C GLU A 128 0.42 8.38 -12.61
N LYS A 129 -0.91 8.34 -12.72
CA LYS A 129 -1.68 7.14 -13.12
C LYS A 129 -1.58 6.76 -14.60
N LEU A 130 -1.10 7.68 -15.46
CA LEU A 130 -1.04 7.50 -16.92
C LEU A 130 0.36 7.17 -17.44
N ARG A 131 1.36 7.10 -16.56
CA ARG A 131 2.71 6.62 -16.86
C ARG A 131 2.83 5.12 -16.62
#